data_AF-Q5LUK1-F1
#
_entry.id   AF-Q5LUK1-F1
#
_cell.length_a   1.000
_cell.length_b   1.000
_cell.length_c   1.000
_cell.angle_alpha   90.00
_cell.angle_beta   90.00
_cell.angle_gamma   90.00
#
_symmetry.space_group_name_H-M   'P 1'
#
loop_
_entity.id
_entity.type
_entity.pdbx_description
1 polymer ?
#
loop_
_entity_poly.entity_id
_entity_poly.type
_entity_poly.pdbx_seq_one_letter_code
_entity_poly.pdbx_strand_id
1 'polypeptide(L)'
;MLLAEFRSQDMSPQKPMLHMVCGKIASGKSTLSAELACAPNTILVSEDAWLDALYGEQIQDGADYLRYSARLRTIMALHVTALLDAGLTVVLDFAANTLAQRRWMADIVRASGAAHQLHYLDVADDTCLNRLRARNAEGSHAFAATEEQFRRFTAHFVPPTEDEGFTLVRHDGQAR
;
A
#
# COMPACT_ATOMS: atom_id res chain seq x y z
N MET A 1 -26.93 -40.49 -22.48
CA MET A 1 -25.50 -40.21 -22.36
C MET A 1 -25.27 -38.80 -22.89
N LEU A 2 -25.40 -37.80 -22.02
CA LEU A 2 -25.27 -36.38 -22.34
C LEU A 2 -23.84 -35.97 -21.97
N LEU A 3 -22.98 -35.69 -22.95
CA LEU A 3 -21.69 -35.03 -22.70
C LEU A 3 -21.97 -33.52 -22.62
N ALA A 4 -21.88 -32.98 -21.40
CA ALA A 4 -21.89 -31.54 -21.19
C ALA A 4 -20.55 -30.97 -21.68
N GLU A 5 -20.62 -30.12 -22.70
CA GLU A 5 -19.50 -29.32 -23.18
C GLU A 5 -19.12 -28.30 -22.09
N PHE A 6 -17.98 -28.51 -21.43
CA PHE A 6 -17.33 -27.44 -20.66
C PHE A 6 -16.89 -26.36 -21.64
N ARG A 7 -17.63 -25.25 -21.69
CA ARG A 7 -17.13 -24.02 -22.31
C ARG A 7 -15.96 -23.53 -21.47
N SER A 8 -14.74 -23.75 -21.95
CA SER A 8 -13.55 -23.02 -21.52
C SER A 8 -13.85 -21.54 -21.71
N GLN A 9 -14.02 -20.79 -20.62
CA GLN A 9 -13.94 -19.34 -20.73
C GLN A 9 -12.53 -19.01 -21.23
N ASP A 10 -12.46 -18.26 -22.31
CA ASP A 10 -11.22 -17.74 -22.88
C ASP A 10 -10.63 -16.72 -21.89
N MET A 11 -10.00 -17.21 -20.82
CA MET A 11 -9.24 -16.40 -19.88
C MET A 11 -7.89 -16.14 -20.52
N SER A 12 -7.84 -15.15 -21.42
CA SER A 12 -6.55 -14.48 -21.65
C SER A 12 -6.02 -14.07 -20.27
N PRO A 13 -4.78 -14.46 -19.90
CA PRO A 13 -4.29 -14.20 -18.56
C PRO A 13 -4.31 -12.70 -18.33
N GLN A 14 -5.16 -12.25 -17.42
CA GLN A 14 -5.24 -10.84 -17.07
C GLN A 14 -3.87 -10.44 -16.55
N LYS A 15 -3.29 -9.39 -17.13
CA LYS A 15 -1.97 -8.92 -16.74
C LYS A 15 -2.00 -8.61 -15.23
N PRO A 16 -1.07 -9.19 -14.43
CA PRO A 16 -1.01 -8.94 -13.01
C PRO A 16 -0.81 -7.45 -12.75
N MET A 17 -1.38 -6.96 -11.65
CA MET A 17 -1.37 -5.55 -11.31
C MET A 17 -0.74 -5.31 -9.94
N LEU A 18 0.12 -4.30 -9.87
CA LEU A 18 0.63 -3.74 -8.62
C LEU A 18 -0.20 -2.52 -8.22
N HIS A 19 -0.96 -2.66 -7.15
CA HIS A 19 -1.63 -1.53 -6.49
C HIS A 19 -0.71 -0.94 -5.42
N MET A 20 -0.49 0.36 -5.49
CA MET A 20 0.30 1.14 -4.52
C MET A 20 -0.60 2.20 -3.90
N VAL A 21 -0.36 2.56 -2.64
CA VAL A 21 -1.18 3.53 -1.91
C VAL A 21 -0.37 4.72 -1.40
N CYS A 22 -0.83 5.93 -1.74
CA CYS A 22 -0.23 7.20 -1.34
C CYS A 22 -1.25 8.01 -0.54
N GLY A 23 -0.84 8.53 0.62
CA GLY A 23 -1.72 9.30 1.49
C GLY A 23 -1.16 9.42 2.91
N LYS A 24 -1.57 10.48 3.61
CA LYS A 24 -1.11 10.79 4.97
C LYS A 24 -1.54 9.71 5.97
N ILE A 25 -0.97 9.72 7.18
CA ILE A 25 -1.40 8.82 8.26
C ILE A 25 -2.91 9.02 8.48
N ALA A 26 -3.66 7.94 8.71
CA ALA A 26 -5.12 7.97 8.86
C ALA A 26 -5.93 8.51 7.65
N SER A 27 -5.34 8.55 6.44
CA SER A 27 -6.08 8.91 5.22
C SER A 27 -7.00 7.81 4.68
N GLY A 28 -6.94 6.58 5.23
CA GLY A 28 -7.72 5.42 4.76
C GLY A 28 -6.96 4.43 3.88
N LYS A 29 -5.63 4.55 3.75
CA LYS A 29 -4.80 3.66 2.93
C LYS A 29 -5.05 2.18 3.21
N SER A 30 -4.88 1.72 4.45
CA SER A 30 -5.03 0.30 4.78
C SER A 30 -6.45 -0.21 4.57
N THR A 31 -7.48 0.64 4.73
CA THR A 31 -8.87 0.29 4.39
C THR A 31 -9.01 0.05 2.89
N LEU A 32 -8.54 0.99 2.06
CA LEU A 32 -8.55 0.81 0.60
C LEU A 32 -7.72 -0.42 0.18
N SER A 33 -6.56 -0.64 0.81
CA SER A 33 -5.71 -1.79 0.53
C SER A 33 -6.44 -3.11 0.82
N ALA A 34 -7.17 -3.18 1.94
CA ALA A 34 -7.99 -4.34 2.27
C ALA A 34 -9.15 -4.54 1.28
N GLU A 35 -9.84 -3.48 0.88
CA GLU A 35 -10.92 -3.53 -0.13
C GLU A 35 -10.39 -4.03 -1.49
N LEU A 36 -9.25 -3.52 -1.96
CA LEU A 36 -8.60 -3.96 -3.21
C LEU A 36 -8.19 -5.44 -3.13
N ALA A 37 -7.75 -5.89 -1.97
CA ALA A 37 -7.31 -7.27 -1.76
C ALA A 37 -8.45 -8.30 -1.78
N CYS A 38 -9.72 -7.88 -1.73
CA CYS A 38 -10.86 -8.78 -1.88
C CYS A 38 -11.04 -9.31 -3.32
N ALA A 39 -10.34 -8.73 -4.31
CA ALA A 39 -10.40 -9.21 -5.68
C ALA A 39 -9.78 -10.61 -5.85
N PRO A 40 -10.26 -11.45 -6.79
CA PRO A 40 -9.66 -12.74 -7.07
C PRO A 40 -8.17 -12.64 -7.42
N ASN A 41 -7.39 -13.67 -7.07
CA ASN A 41 -5.95 -13.76 -7.36
C ASN A 41 -5.13 -12.54 -6.87
N THR A 42 -5.58 -11.91 -5.79
CA THR A 42 -4.94 -10.73 -5.22
C THR A 42 -4.38 -11.01 -3.84
N ILE A 43 -3.15 -10.58 -3.59
CA ILE A 43 -2.48 -10.71 -2.29
C ILE A 43 -2.21 -9.32 -1.71
N LEU A 44 -2.58 -9.13 -0.45
CA LEU A 44 -2.20 -7.96 0.34
C LEU A 44 -0.83 -8.19 0.98
N VAL A 45 0.10 -7.27 0.76
CA VAL A 45 1.39 -7.21 1.45
C VAL A 45 1.40 -5.94 2.29
N SER A 46 1.17 -6.08 3.61
CA SER A 46 1.06 -4.96 4.55
C SER A 46 2.37 -4.68 5.28
N GLU A 47 2.91 -3.48 5.13
CA GLU A 47 4.14 -3.03 5.80
C GLU A 47 4.01 -3.16 7.31
N ASP A 48 2.93 -2.63 7.88
CA ASP A 48 2.70 -2.62 9.33
C ASP A 48 2.60 -4.05 9.89
N ALA A 49 1.93 -4.98 9.20
CA ALA A 49 1.83 -6.37 9.65
C ALA A 49 3.19 -7.09 9.66
N TRP A 50 4.02 -6.85 8.65
CA TRP A 50 5.38 -7.42 8.59
C TRP A 50 6.31 -6.80 9.63
N LEU A 51 6.23 -5.47 9.83
CA LEU A 51 7.04 -4.77 10.83
C LEU A 51 6.66 -5.18 12.26
N ASP A 52 5.37 -5.31 12.55
CA ASP A 52 4.89 -5.77 13.85
C ASP A 52 5.39 -7.18 14.15
N ALA A 53 5.22 -8.12 13.21
CA ALA A 53 5.62 -9.51 13.39
C ALA A 53 7.14 -9.71 13.51
N LEU A 54 7.96 -8.91 12.81
CA LEU A 54 9.42 -9.07 12.78
C LEU A 54 10.15 -8.20 13.82
N TYR A 55 9.60 -7.02 14.12
CA TYR A 55 10.29 -5.95 14.85
C TYR A 55 9.41 -5.24 15.88
N GLY A 56 8.20 -5.73 16.18
CA GLY A 56 7.25 -5.03 17.06
C GLY A 56 7.84 -4.62 18.40
N GLU A 57 8.61 -5.49 19.06
CA GLU A 57 9.28 -5.18 20.33
C GLU A 57 10.45 -4.18 20.17
N GLN A 58 11.01 -4.04 18.97
CA GLN A 58 12.15 -3.17 18.69
C GLN A 58 11.74 -1.79 18.15
N ILE A 59 10.50 -1.61 17.69
CA ILE A 59 9.99 -0.33 17.19
C ILE A 59 9.46 0.48 18.39
N GLN A 60 10.30 1.36 18.94
CA GLN A 60 9.93 2.20 20.08
C GLN A 60 9.48 3.61 19.64
N ASP A 61 9.97 4.06 18.48
CA ASP A 61 9.63 5.38 17.94
C ASP A 61 9.58 5.40 16.40
N GLY A 62 9.38 6.60 15.85
CA GLY A 62 9.34 6.80 14.40
C GLY A 62 10.70 6.61 13.70
N ALA A 63 11.82 6.78 14.39
CA ALA A 63 13.15 6.56 13.81
C ALA A 63 13.42 5.06 13.66
N ASP A 64 13.05 4.25 14.66
CA ASP A 64 13.08 2.80 14.56
C ASP A 64 12.18 2.31 13.42
N TYR A 65 10.95 2.83 13.33
CA TYR A 65 10.04 2.50 12.23
C TYR A 65 10.69 2.75 10.86
N LEU A 66 11.28 3.94 10.65
CA LEU A 66 11.95 4.27 9.38
C LEU A 66 13.12 3.33 9.08
N ARG A 67 13.92 2.98 10.10
CA ARG A 67 15.06 2.06 9.97
C ARG A 67 14.59 0.66 9.57
N TYR A 68 13.60 0.11 10.26
CA TYR A 68 13.10 -1.24 10.00
C TYR A 68 12.28 -1.31 8.72
N SER A 69 11.50 -0.28 8.39
CA SER A 69 10.83 -0.13 7.08
C SER A 69 11.86 -0.14 5.93
N ALA A 70 12.94 0.63 6.05
CA ALA A 70 14.00 0.62 5.05
C ALA A 70 14.64 -0.77 4.88
N ARG A 71 14.88 -1.48 5.99
CA ARG A 71 15.40 -2.86 5.96
C ARG A 71 14.40 -3.84 5.34
N LEU A 72 13.11 -3.72 5.66
CA LEU A 72 12.08 -4.59 5.08
C LEU A 72 11.99 -4.42 3.55
N ARG A 73 12.08 -3.17 3.07
CA ARG A 73 12.05 -2.86 1.63
C ARG A 73 13.18 -3.50 0.83
N THR A 74 14.34 -3.79 1.44
CA THR A 74 15.46 -4.42 0.72
C THR A 74 15.14 -5.85 0.26
N ILE A 75 14.27 -6.56 0.98
CA ILE A 75 13.84 -7.91 0.59
C ILE A 75 12.49 -7.92 -0.12
N MET A 76 11.61 -6.97 0.21
CA MET A 76 10.23 -7.01 -0.23
C MET A 76 10.09 -6.76 -1.73
N ALA A 77 10.99 -5.97 -2.33
CA ALA A 77 10.98 -5.75 -3.78
C ALA A 77 11.09 -7.06 -4.58
N LEU A 78 12.01 -7.95 -4.19
CA LEU A 78 12.20 -9.23 -4.86
C LEU A 78 10.98 -10.14 -4.65
N HIS A 79 10.45 -10.18 -3.44
CA HIS A 79 9.28 -11.00 -3.13
C HIS A 79 8.04 -10.57 -3.91
N VAL A 80 7.74 -9.26 -3.93
CA VAL A 80 6.61 -8.69 -4.67
C VAL A 80 6.77 -8.93 -6.17
N THR A 81 7.97 -8.75 -6.71
CA THR A 81 8.25 -9.05 -8.14
C THR A 81 7.96 -10.51 -8.46
N ALA A 82 8.41 -11.46 -7.63
CA ALA A 82 8.16 -12.87 -7.84
C ALA A 82 6.66 -13.24 -7.80
N LEU A 83 5.86 -12.58 -6.94
CA LEU A 83 4.41 -12.77 -6.91
C LEU A 83 3.74 -12.26 -8.20
N LEU A 84 4.15 -11.08 -8.67
CA LEU A 84 3.66 -10.50 -9.92
C LEU A 84 4.03 -11.39 -11.12
N ASP A 85 5.27 -11.89 -11.19
CA ASP A 85 5.74 -12.78 -12.25
C ASP A 85 4.99 -14.14 -12.25
N ALA A 86 4.50 -14.57 -11.09
CA ALA A 86 3.64 -15.75 -10.95
C ALA A 86 2.18 -15.49 -11.38
N GLY A 87 1.85 -14.28 -11.84
CA GLY A 87 0.52 -13.91 -12.33
C GLY A 87 -0.45 -13.43 -11.24
N LEU A 88 0.03 -13.18 -10.02
CA LEU A 88 -0.79 -12.64 -8.93
C LEU A 88 -0.86 -11.13 -8.98
N THR A 89 -2.02 -10.57 -8.65
CA THR A 89 -2.16 -9.14 -8.36
C THR A 89 -1.67 -8.88 -6.94
N VAL A 90 -0.94 -7.80 -6.72
CA VAL A 90 -0.41 -7.43 -5.41
C VAL A 90 -0.93 -6.06 -5.00
N VAL A 91 -1.49 -5.97 -3.81
CA VAL A 91 -1.73 -4.72 -3.12
C VAL A 91 -0.57 -4.49 -2.15
N LEU A 92 0.27 -3.52 -2.47
CA LEU A 92 1.44 -3.17 -1.68
C LEU A 92 1.08 -2.03 -0.73
N ASP A 93 0.63 -2.39 0.48
CA ASP A 93 0.27 -1.47 1.56
C ASP A 93 1.54 -1.01 2.31
N PHE A 94 2.44 -0.38 1.53
CA PHE A 94 3.60 0.37 1.98
C PHE A 94 3.36 1.84 1.65
N ALA A 95 3.90 2.74 2.46
CA ALA A 95 3.69 4.17 2.23
C ALA A 95 4.38 4.64 0.93
N ALA A 96 3.61 5.13 -0.05
CA ALA A 96 4.11 5.79 -1.26
C ALA A 96 4.24 7.33 -1.12
N ASN A 97 4.59 7.80 0.09
CA ASN A 97 4.42 9.20 0.49
C ASN A 97 5.57 10.13 0.09
N THR A 98 6.74 9.56 -0.18
CA THR A 98 7.93 10.29 -0.63
C THR A 98 8.33 9.87 -2.04
N LEU A 99 9.04 10.76 -2.75
CA LEU A 99 9.61 10.44 -4.06
C LEU A 99 10.53 9.22 -4.01
N ALA A 100 11.30 9.05 -2.94
CA ALA A 100 12.20 7.90 -2.78
C ALA A 100 11.43 6.58 -2.64
N GLN A 101 10.33 6.56 -1.89
CA GLN A 101 9.46 5.38 -1.80
C GLN A 101 8.82 5.05 -3.15
N ARG A 102 8.36 6.06 -3.89
CA ARG A 102 7.76 5.85 -5.21
C ARG A 102 8.79 5.37 -6.24
N ARG A 103 10.03 5.87 -6.21
CA ARG A 103 11.12 5.33 -7.05
C ARG A 103 11.37 3.85 -6.79
N TRP A 104 11.41 3.44 -5.51
CA TRP A 104 11.53 2.02 -5.14
C TRP A 104 10.36 1.19 -5.68
N MET A 105 9.13 1.69 -5.61
CA MET A 105 7.98 0.99 -6.20
C MET A 105 8.03 0.95 -7.74
N ALA A 106 8.50 2.02 -8.39
CA ALA A 106 8.70 2.05 -9.83
C ALA A 106 9.73 1.01 -10.30
N ASP A 107 10.75 0.71 -9.48
CA ASP A 107 11.72 -0.34 -9.77
C ASP A 107 11.06 -1.74 -9.77
N ILE A 108 10.09 -2.00 -8.88
CA ILE A 108 9.29 -3.23 -8.86
C ILE A 108 8.42 -3.33 -10.12
N VAL A 109 7.76 -2.24 -10.51
CA VAL A 109 6.97 -2.18 -11.74
C VAL A 109 7.85 -2.48 -12.95
N ARG A 110 9.04 -1.88 -13.03
CA ARG A 110 9.97 -2.11 -14.14
C ARG A 110 10.50 -3.53 -14.19
N ALA A 111 10.81 -4.12 -13.03
CA ALA A 111 11.36 -5.48 -12.94
C ALA A 111 10.32 -6.54 -13.35
N SER A 112 9.07 -6.40 -12.90
CA SER A 112 7.98 -7.34 -13.21
C SER A 112 7.32 -7.09 -14.57
N GLY A 113 7.40 -5.87 -15.08
CA GLY A 113 6.63 -5.44 -16.24
C GLY A 113 5.11 -5.45 -16.02
N ALA A 114 4.64 -5.59 -14.77
CA ALA A 114 3.23 -5.65 -14.40
C ALA A 114 2.46 -4.38 -14.79
N ALA A 115 1.12 -4.48 -14.86
CA ALA A 115 0.30 -3.26 -14.84
C ALA A 115 0.40 -2.62 -13.45
N HIS A 116 0.14 -1.32 -13.33
CA HIS A 116 0.27 -0.64 -12.05
C HIS A 116 -0.72 0.50 -11.88
N GLN A 117 -1.17 0.70 -10.65
CA GLN A 117 -1.98 1.84 -10.23
C GLN A 117 -1.43 2.41 -8.92
N LEU A 118 -1.26 3.73 -8.87
CA LEU A 118 -0.93 4.46 -7.66
C LEU A 118 -2.19 5.20 -7.19
N HIS A 119 -2.78 4.67 -6.12
CA HIS A 119 -3.97 5.23 -5.49
C HIS A 119 -3.58 6.37 -4.56
N TYR A 120 -3.94 7.60 -4.93
CA TYR A 120 -3.69 8.79 -4.15
C TYR A 120 -4.93 9.20 -3.37
N LEU A 121 -4.85 9.11 -2.04
CA LEU A 121 -5.88 9.57 -1.12
C LEU A 121 -5.56 11.01 -0.69
N ASP A 122 -6.24 11.96 -1.33
CA ASP A 122 -6.09 13.39 -1.06
C ASP A 122 -7.03 13.81 0.07
N VAL A 123 -6.58 13.59 1.31
CA VAL A 123 -7.36 13.87 2.51
C VAL A 123 -6.70 15.00 3.29
N ALA A 124 -7.51 15.98 3.68
CA ALA A 124 -7.08 17.12 4.48
C ALA A 124 -6.50 16.69 5.83
N ASP A 125 -5.51 17.44 6.33
CA ASP A 125 -4.83 17.16 7.60
C ASP A 125 -5.80 17.05 8.77
N ASP A 126 -6.77 17.97 8.86
CA ASP A 126 -7.73 18.00 9.96
C ASP A 126 -8.59 16.73 9.99
N THR A 127 -9.02 16.24 8.83
CA THR A 127 -9.75 14.97 8.71
C THR A 127 -8.88 13.80 9.15
N CYS A 128 -7.63 13.74 8.68
CA CYS A 128 -6.68 12.70 9.08
C CYS A 128 -6.40 12.71 10.59
N LEU A 129 -6.20 13.88 11.19
CA LEU A 129 -5.97 14.04 12.62
C LEU A 129 -7.19 13.63 13.44
N ASN A 130 -8.41 14.01 13.02
CA ASN A 130 -9.63 13.59 13.68
C ASN A 130 -9.80 12.06 13.64
N ARG A 131 -9.55 11.43 12.49
CA ARG A 131 -9.55 9.97 12.35
C ARG A 131 -8.48 9.30 13.22
N LEU A 132 -7.27 9.86 13.26
CA LEU A 132 -6.18 9.35 14.10
C LEU A 132 -6.55 9.38 15.58
N ARG A 133 -7.14 10.49 16.06
CA ARG A 133 -7.60 10.62 17.46
C ARG A 133 -8.68 9.60 17.81
N ALA A 134 -9.68 9.43 16.95
CA ALA A 134 -10.75 8.44 17.14
C ALA A 134 -10.18 7.02 17.25
N ARG A 135 -9.29 6.66 16.31
CA ARG A 135 -8.63 5.36 16.27
C ARG A 135 -7.75 5.08 17.49
N ASN A 136 -7.01 6.09 17.96
CA ASN A 136 -6.20 5.97 19.17
C ASN A 136 -7.08 5.79 20.42
N ALA A 137 -8.27 6.39 20.47
CA ALA A 137 -9.22 6.21 21.57
C ALA A 137 -9.85 4.81 21.59
N GLU A 138 -10.00 4.15 20.43
CA GLU A 138 -10.50 2.78 20.31
C GLU A 138 -9.47 1.71 20.67
N GLY A 139 -8.16 2.03 20.65
CA GLY A 139 -7.08 1.09 20.99
C GLY A 139 -6.86 -0.04 19.98
N SER A 140 -7.37 0.11 18.75
CA SER A 140 -7.47 -0.97 17.76
C SER A 140 -6.23 -1.19 16.87
N HIS A 141 -5.17 -0.40 17.03
CA HIS A 141 -3.99 -0.47 16.15
C HIS A 141 -2.66 -0.64 16.90
N ALA A 142 -1.81 -1.51 16.36
CA ALA A 142 -0.47 -1.81 16.88
C ALA A 142 0.43 -0.56 16.97
N PHE A 143 0.20 0.45 16.11
CA PHE A 143 0.92 1.72 16.16
C PHE A 143 -0.02 2.91 16.38
N ALA A 144 -0.09 3.38 17.63
CA ALA A 144 -0.84 4.56 18.02
C ALA A 144 -0.01 5.83 17.77
N ALA A 145 0.05 6.27 16.52
CA ALA A 145 0.80 7.47 16.15
C ALA A 145 0.28 8.72 16.91
N THR A 146 1.19 9.55 17.41
CA THR A 146 0.85 10.84 18.04
C THR A 146 0.61 11.93 16.99
N GLU A 147 -0.03 13.03 17.38
CA GLU A 147 -0.17 14.20 16.49
C GLU A 147 1.19 14.78 16.08
N GLU A 148 2.18 14.78 16.98
CA GLU A 148 3.54 15.20 16.65
C GLU A 148 4.17 14.31 15.57
N GLN A 149 4.03 12.98 15.71
CA GLN A 149 4.48 12.03 14.70
C GLN A 149 3.72 12.24 13.38
N PHE A 150 2.40 12.44 13.42
CA PHE A 150 1.60 12.77 12.23
C PHE A 150 2.19 13.97 11.48
N ARG A 151 2.44 15.08 12.18
CA ARG A 151 3.00 16.29 11.58
C ARG A 151 4.41 16.04 11.02
N ARG A 152 5.25 15.31 11.77
CA ARG A 152 6.62 14.97 11.35
C ARG A 152 6.64 14.13 10.06
N PHE A 153 5.86 13.07 9.99
CA PHE A 153 5.76 12.24 8.78
C PHE A 153 5.13 13.01 7.61
N THR A 154 4.09 13.81 7.88
CA THR A 154 3.41 14.62 6.87
C THR A 154 4.33 15.71 6.30
N ALA A 155 5.30 16.23 7.06
CA ALA A 155 6.28 17.19 6.54
C ALA A 155 7.15 16.64 5.40
N HIS A 156 7.29 15.32 5.29
CA HIS A 156 7.99 14.66 4.18
C HIS A 156 7.06 14.23 3.04
N PHE A 157 5.75 14.39 3.19
CA PHE A 157 4.78 14.00 2.19
C PHE A 157 4.89 14.88 0.94
N VAL A 158 5.03 14.24 -0.22
CA VAL A 158 4.98 14.91 -1.52
C VAL A 158 3.87 14.26 -2.34
N PRO A 159 2.83 15.00 -2.78
CA PRO A 159 1.76 14.43 -3.59
C PRO A 159 2.34 13.85 -4.89
N PRO A 160 1.76 12.75 -5.41
CA PRO A 160 2.22 12.18 -6.65
C PRO A 160 1.85 13.06 -7.84
N THR A 161 2.70 13.04 -8.86
CA THR A 161 2.50 13.79 -10.11
C THR A 161 2.49 12.83 -11.30
N GLU A 162 1.89 13.27 -12.41
CA GLU A 162 1.81 12.45 -13.64
C GLU A 162 3.19 12.16 -14.24
N ASP A 163 4.16 13.06 -14.05
CA ASP A 163 5.54 12.94 -14.52
C ASP A 163 6.30 11.74 -13.91
N GLU A 164 5.76 11.13 -12.86
CA GLU A 164 6.34 9.93 -12.23
C GLU A 164 6.02 8.63 -12.99
N GLY A 165 5.16 8.68 -14.01
CA GLY A 165 4.87 7.53 -14.88
C GLY A 165 3.94 6.48 -14.27
N PHE A 166 3.27 6.80 -13.17
CA PHE A 166 2.24 5.94 -12.59
C PHE A 166 0.88 6.18 -13.23
N THR A 167 0.09 5.12 -13.40
CA THR A 167 -1.37 5.28 -13.59
C THR A 167 -1.96 5.79 -12.28
N LEU A 168 -2.24 7.09 -12.20
CA LEU A 168 -2.77 7.71 -10.98
C LEU A 168 -4.28 7.47 -10.86
N VAL A 169 -4.71 7.01 -9.68
CA VAL A 169 -6.14 6.94 -9.29
C VAL A 169 -6.33 7.83 -8.09
N ARG A 170 -7.06 8.94 -8.26
CA ARG A 170 -7.35 9.88 -7.17
C ARG A 170 -8.60 9.48 -6.43
N HIS A 171 -8.52 9.50 -5.10
CA HIS A 171 -9.64 9.29 -4.19
C HIS A 171 -9.86 10.56 -3.39
N ASP A 172 -11.00 11.20 -3.64
CA ASP A 172 -11.38 12.40 -2.90
C ASP A 172 -11.80 12.02 -1.49
N GLY A 173 -11.25 12.71 -0.48
CA GLY A 173 -11.47 12.44 0.95
C GLY A 173 -12.90 12.58 1.48
N GLN A 174 -13.90 12.65 0.60
CA GLN A 174 -15.33 12.63 0.93
C GLN A 174 -15.90 11.21 1.07
N ALA A 175 -15.16 10.17 0.72
CA ALA A 175 -15.65 8.80 0.77
C ALA A 175 -15.21 8.06 2.04
N ARG A 176 -16.23 7.76 2.87
CA ARG A 176 -16.33 6.76 3.96
C ARG A 176 -15.71 7.11 5.32
#